data_AF-A0A1L8WGZ5-F1
#
_entry.id   AF-A0A1L8WGZ5-F1
#
_cell.length_a   1.000
_cell.length_b   1.000
_cell.length_c   1.000
_cell.angle_alpha   90.00
_cell.angle_beta   90.00
_cell.angle_gamma   90.00
#
_symmetry.space_group_name_H-M   'P 1'
#
loop_
_entity.id
_entity.type
_entity.pdbx_description
1 polymer ?
#
loop_
_entity_poly.entity_id
_entity_poly.type
_entity_poly.pdbx_seq_one_letter_code
_entity_poly.pdbx_strand_id
1 'polypeptide(L)'
;MNYKGYLIDLDGTIYRGTEPIPAGKHFVEALQERKLPFLFVTNNTTKSPETVAHRLDDEFDIHVQPETIYTATLATIDFMLSDGKGKKVYAIGEAGLIDLILAAGFIWDEKTPDYVVVGLDNYLTYEKIVKATLAIQKGATFIGTNSDKNIPTERGLLPGAGSVISFVETATQTSPIYIGKPEAIIMNKAVEKLGLKKEEVIMVGDNYETDIQAGLQNHIDTLLVLSGFTKEEDVSNLLTPPTYVLHSLDEWRF
;
A
#
# COMPACT_ATOMS: atom_id res chain seq x y z
N MET A 1 -1.11 -27.14 -3.11
CA MET A 1 0.18 -26.54 -2.70
C MET A 1 -0.12 -25.70 -1.48
N ASN A 2 0.69 -25.78 -0.42
CA ASN A 2 0.44 -25.03 0.80
C ASN A 2 1.42 -23.85 0.83
N TYR A 3 0.89 -22.63 0.80
CA TYR A 3 1.69 -21.41 0.91
C TYR A 3 2.20 -21.27 2.34
N LYS A 4 3.41 -20.72 2.48
CA LYS A 4 4.06 -20.53 3.79
C LYS A 4 3.88 -19.12 4.32
N GLY A 5 3.44 -18.17 3.51
CA GLY A 5 3.16 -16.82 3.97
C GLY A 5 2.15 -16.08 3.10
N TYR A 6 1.53 -15.05 3.68
CA TYR A 6 0.42 -14.33 3.08
C TYR A 6 0.69 -12.83 3.08
N LEU A 7 0.52 -12.20 1.93
CA LEU A 7 0.40 -10.75 1.81
C LEU A 7 -1.07 -10.44 1.60
N ILE A 8 -1.65 -9.57 2.41
CA ILE A 8 -3.11 -9.42 2.49
C ILE A 8 -3.47 -7.95 2.37
N ASP A 9 -4.34 -7.57 1.44
CA ASP A 9 -4.94 -6.23 1.45
C ASP A 9 -5.89 -6.05 2.66
N LEU A 10 -6.23 -4.81 3.00
CA LEU A 10 -7.13 -4.49 4.10
C LEU A 10 -8.55 -4.12 3.65
N ASP A 11 -8.69 -3.08 2.84
CA ASP A 11 -9.99 -2.44 2.59
C ASP A 11 -10.62 -3.01 1.31
N GLY A 12 -11.73 -3.73 1.48
CA GLY A 12 -12.37 -4.58 0.49
C GLY A 12 -12.10 -6.08 0.72
N THR A 13 -11.06 -6.42 1.51
CA THR A 13 -10.64 -7.80 1.79
C THR A 13 -10.91 -8.23 3.24
N ILE A 14 -10.52 -7.42 4.23
CA ILE A 14 -10.67 -7.72 5.67
C ILE A 14 -11.84 -6.96 6.29
N TYR A 15 -12.07 -5.74 5.83
CA TYR A 15 -13.22 -4.91 6.15
C TYR A 15 -13.59 -4.09 4.91
N ARG A 16 -14.72 -3.39 4.89
CA ARG A 16 -15.09 -2.46 3.81
C ARG A 16 -15.51 -1.13 4.38
N GLY A 17 -14.63 -0.12 4.32
CA GLY A 17 -14.88 1.16 4.98
C GLY A 17 -15.06 0.98 6.48
N THR A 18 -16.30 1.09 6.97
CA THR A 18 -16.69 0.85 8.38
C THR A 18 -17.42 -0.48 8.59
N GLU A 19 -17.74 -1.20 7.51
CA GLU A 19 -18.46 -2.46 7.58
C GLU A 19 -17.47 -3.63 7.76
N PRO A 20 -17.68 -4.53 8.74
CA PRO A 20 -16.84 -5.72 8.89
C PRO A 20 -17.07 -6.71 7.74
N ILE A 21 -16.01 -7.44 7.36
CA ILE A 21 -16.13 -8.65 6.55
C ILE A 21 -15.83 -9.83 7.49
N PRO A 22 -16.86 -10.57 7.98
CA PRO A 22 -16.65 -11.64 8.96
C PRO A 22 -15.65 -12.72 8.51
N ALA A 23 -15.69 -13.07 7.23
CA ALA A 23 -14.73 -14.02 6.64
C ALA A 23 -13.28 -13.50 6.69
N GLY A 24 -13.07 -12.19 6.66
CA GLY A 24 -11.75 -11.57 6.82
C GLY A 24 -11.18 -11.81 8.22
N LYS A 25 -12.00 -11.65 9.27
CA LYS A 25 -11.62 -12.00 10.64
C LYS A 25 -11.27 -13.48 10.77
N HIS A 26 -12.16 -14.38 10.34
CA HIS A 26 -11.90 -15.83 10.43
C HIS A 26 -10.64 -16.25 9.67
N PHE A 27 -10.36 -15.60 8.53
CA PHE A 27 -9.15 -15.86 7.75
C PHE A 27 -7.87 -15.52 8.53
N VAL A 28 -7.86 -14.37 9.22
CA VAL A 28 -6.73 -13.94 10.06
C VAL A 28 -6.58 -14.86 11.27
N GLU A 29 -7.66 -15.21 11.94
CA GLU A 29 -7.64 -16.16 13.07
C GLU A 29 -7.08 -17.52 12.61
N ALA A 30 -7.52 -18.02 11.45
CA ALA A 30 -7.04 -19.28 10.90
C ALA A 30 -5.53 -19.26 10.59
N LEU A 31 -4.99 -18.15 10.10
CA LEU A 31 -3.55 -17.95 9.90
C LEU A 31 -2.79 -17.99 11.23
N GLN A 32 -3.30 -17.28 12.25
CA GLN A 32 -2.70 -17.23 13.58
C GLN A 32 -2.70 -18.61 14.27
N GLU A 33 -3.81 -19.33 14.24
CA GLU A 33 -3.93 -20.70 14.77
C GLU A 33 -2.90 -21.65 14.16
N ARG A 34 -2.67 -21.51 12.85
CA ARG A 34 -1.71 -22.32 12.07
C ARG A 34 -0.28 -21.82 12.18
N LYS A 35 -0.06 -20.65 12.81
CA LYS A 35 1.23 -19.97 12.88
C LYS A 35 1.83 -19.69 11.50
N LEU A 36 0.96 -19.39 10.53
CA LEU A 36 1.37 -18.98 9.20
C LEU A 36 1.69 -17.48 9.23
N PRO A 37 2.92 -17.06 8.86
CA PRO A 37 3.28 -15.66 8.84
C PRO A 37 2.48 -14.90 7.78
N PHE A 38 2.06 -13.68 8.11
CA PHE A 38 1.36 -12.81 7.19
C PHE A 38 1.71 -11.34 7.42
N LEU A 39 1.56 -10.54 6.38
CA LEU A 39 1.60 -9.08 6.44
C LEU A 39 0.36 -8.51 5.76
N PHE A 40 -0.27 -7.54 6.42
CA PHE A 40 -1.21 -6.65 5.74
C PHE A 40 -0.44 -5.64 4.92
N VAL A 41 -0.68 -5.58 3.62
CA VAL A 41 0.01 -4.70 2.68
C VAL A 41 -0.98 -3.68 2.13
N THR A 42 -0.83 -2.40 2.50
CA THR A 42 -1.78 -1.33 2.14
C THR A 42 -1.11 -0.12 1.50
N ASN A 43 -1.76 0.46 0.48
CA ASN A 43 -1.32 1.71 -0.15
C ASN A 43 -1.59 2.96 0.70
N ASN A 44 -2.35 2.83 1.79
CA ASN A 44 -2.71 3.94 2.65
C ASN A 44 -1.45 4.54 3.32
N THR A 45 -1.26 5.86 3.16
CA THR A 45 -0.16 6.62 3.76
C THR A 45 -0.61 7.65 4.79
N THR A 46 -1.85 7.57 5.26
CA THR A 46 -2.42 8.54 6.21
C THR A 46 -2.39 8.05 7.66
N LYS A 47 -2.18 6.75 7.87
CA LYS A 47 -2.20 6.10 9.20
C LYS A 47 -0.88 5.40 9.51
N SER A 48 -0.50 5.41 10.79
CA SER A 48 0.63 4.60 11.28
C SER A 48 0.24 3.12 11.42
N PRO A 49 1.21 2.18 11.44
CA PRO A 49 0.98 0.77 11.73
C PRO A 49 0.17 0.54 13.01
N GLU A 50 0.48 1.26 14.08
CA GLU A 50 -0.22 1.18 15.37
C GLU A 50 -1.68 1.63 15.23
N THR A 51 -1.90 2.72 14.49
CA THR A 51 -3.25 3.23 14.23
C THR A 51 -4.10 2.20 13.46
N VAL A 52 -3.48 1.51 12.49
CA VAL A 52 -4.18 0.46 11.73
C VAL A 52 -4.44 -0.77 12.60
N ALA A 53 -3.47 -1.19 13.41
CA ALA A 53 -3.62 -2.33 14.32
C ALA A 53 -4.71 -2.08 15.38
N HIS A 54 -4.70 -0.92 16.05
CA HIS A 54 -5.75 -0.54 16.99
C HIS A 54 -7.12 -0.49 16.32
N ARG A 55 -7.19 -0.01 15.08
CA ARG A 55 -8.45 -0.02 14.34
C ARG A 55 -8.97 -1.43 14.09
N LEU A 56 -8.09 -2.36 13.69
CA LEU A 56 -8.45 -3.76 13.48
C LEU A 56 -8.97 -4.39 14.78
N ASP A 57 -8.37 -4.05 15.91
CA ASP A 57 -8.79 -4.46 17.25
C ASP A 57 -10.17 -3.89 17.63
N ASP A 58 -10.27 -2.55 17.68
CA ASP A 58 -11.40 -1.82 18.23
C ASP A 58 -12.67 -1.90 17.36
N GLU A 59 -12.53 -1.86 16.03
CA GLU A 59 -13.66 -1.79 15.10
C GLU A 59 -14.07 -3.16 14.55
N PHE A 60 -13.14 -4.12 14.48
CA PHE A 60 -13.34 -5.37 13.74
C PHE A 60 -13.05 -6.64 14.55
N ASP A 61 -12.60 -6.51 15.80
CA ASP A 61 -12.27 -7.64 16.69
C ASP A 61 -11.20 -8.56 16.06
N ILE A 62 -10.21 -7.95 15.40
CA ILE A 62 -9.07 -8.60 14.75
C ILE A 62 -7.79 -8.19 15.49
N HIS A 63 -7.32 -9.08 16.36
CA HIS A 63 -6.17 -8.81 17.22
C HIS A 63 -4.85 -9.10 16.51
N VAL A 64 -4.11 -8.07 16.13
CA VAL A 64 -2.80 -8.20 15.45
C VAL A 64 -1.78 -7.21 15.99
N GLN A 65 -0.50 -7.54 15.85
CA GLN A 65 0.59 -6.65 16.25
C GLN A 65 0.91 -5.64 15.14
N PRO A 66 1.33 -4.39 15.45
CA PRO A 66 1.68 -3.38 14.45
C PRO A 66 2.70 -3.84 13.41
N GLU A 67 3.60 -4.76 13.77
CA GLU A 67 4.62 -5.33 12.86
C GLU A 67 4.01 -6.14 11.71
N THR A 68 2.76 -6.56 11.84
CA THR A 68 2.02 -7.21 10.74
C THR A 68 1.50 -6.22 9.71
N ILE A 69 1.56 -4.91 9.98
CA ILE A 69 1.09 -3.86 9.07
C ILE A 69 2.26 -3.29 8.27
N TYR A 70 2.19 -3.42 6.95
CA TYR A 70 3.18 -2.88 6.03
C TYR A 70 2.53 -1.91 5.03
N THR A 71 2.73 -0.61 5.28
CA THR A 71 2.14 0.47 4.49
C THR A 71 3.07 0.92 3.37
N ALA A 72 2.52 1.58 2.34
CA ALA A 72 3.32 2.27 1.33
C ALA A 72 4.26 3.35 1.93
N THR A 73 3.94 3.89 3.11
CA THR A 73 4.87 4.77 3.85
C THR A 73 6.12 4.01 4.30
N LEU A 74 5.94 2.86 4.95
CA LEU A 74 7.07 2.04 5.39
C LEU A 74 7.91 1.56 4.20
N ALA A 75 7.26 1.17 3.10
CA ALA A 75 7.95 0.82 1.87
C ALA A 75 8.73 2.00 1.25
N THR A 76 8.19 3.21 1.36
CA THR A 76 8.88 4.43 0.88
C THR A 76 10.13 4.71 1.72
N ILE A 77 10.03 4.53 3.04
CA ILE A 77 11.16 4.67 3.97
C ILE A 77 12.22 3.60 3.66
N ASP A 78 11.84 2.33 3.56
CA ASP A 78 12.76 1.22 3.27
C ASP A 78 13.46 1.40 1.90
N PHE A 79 12.74 1.95 0.91
CA PHE A 79 13.30 2.32 -0.38
C PHE A 79 14.37 3.42 -0.22
N MET A 80 14.04 4.55 0.41
CA MET A 80 14.98 5.67 0.58
C MET A 80 16.22 5.28 1.41
N LEU A 81 16.04 4.40 2.41
CA LEU A 81 17.14 3.83 3.20
C LEU A 81 18.07 2.96 2.35
N SER A 82 17.51 2.18 1.42
CA SER A 82 18.28 1.32 0.51
C SER A 82 18.97 2.12 -0.61
N ASP A 83 18.31 3.17 -1.14
CA ASP A 83 18.85 4.03 -2.21
C ASP A 83 20.02 4.89 -1.73
N GLY A 84 20.01 5.34 -0.47
CA GLY A 84 21.19 5.88 0.19
C GLY A 84 21.72 7.22 -0.35
N LYS A 85 20.94 7.98 -1.13
CA LYS A 85 21.34 9.29 -1.69
C LYS A 85 21.47 10.41 -0.66
N GLY A 86 20.98 10.19 0.55
CA GLY A 86 21.08 11.12 1.66
C GLY A 86 19.95 10.95 2.65
N LYS A 87 19.70 12.00 3.44
CA LYS A 87 18.72 11.99 4.54
C LYS A 87 17.79 13.19 4.51
N LYS A 88 17.95 14.12 3.58
CA LYS A 88 17.10 15.30 3.47
C LYS A 88 15.85 14.98 2.66
N VAL A 89 14.70 15.37 3.15
CA VAL A 89 13.41 15.08 2.53
C VAL A 89 12.51 16.29 2.54
N TYR A 90 11.76 16.46 1.46
CA TYR A 90 10.55 17.28 1.45
C TYR A 90 9.38 16.36 1.10
N ALA A 91 8.34 16.36 1.92
CA ALA A 91 7.19 15.48 1.70
C ALA A 91 5.88 16.26 1.58
N ILE A 92 5.02 15.84 0.66
CA ILE A 92 3.62 16.26 0.57
C ILE A 92 2.78 15.06 1.00
N GLY A 93 2.08 15.19 2.13
CA GLY A 93 1.20 14.14 2.61
C GLY A 93 0.65 14.39 4.00
N GLU A 94 -0.16 13.45 4.48
CA GLU A 94 -0.69 13.42 5.84
C GLU A 94 0.38 13.06 6.89
N ALA A 95 0.02 13.21 8.18
CA ALA A 95 0.89 12.91 9.32
C ALA A 95 1.43 11.47 9.31
N GLY A 96 0.61 10.50 8.92
CA GLY A 96 1.04 9.10 8.78
C GLY A 96 2.18 8.89 7.79
N LEU A 97 2.40 9.80 6.84
CA LEU A 97 3.56 9.79 5.95
C LEU A 97 4.73 10.57 6.56
N ILE A 98 4.48 11.84 6.89
CA ILE A 98 5.54 12.78 7.29
C ILE A 98 6.20 12.36 8.60
N ASP A 99 5.40 12.04 9.62
CA ASP A 99 5.92 11.75 10.96
C ASP A 99 6.74 10.47 10.95
N LEU A 100 6.32 9.44 10.20
CA LEU A 100 7.07 8.20 10.06
C LEU A 100 8.39 8.38 9.30
N ILE A 101 8.40 9.20 8.24
CA ILE A 101 9.64 9.52 7.52
C ILE A 101 10.64 10.22 8.46
N LEU A 102 10.18 11.19 9.26
CA LEU A 102 11.03 11.90 10.21
C LEU A 102 11.49 10.98 11.36
N ALA A 103 10.62 10.11 11.86
CA ALA A 103 10.95 9.10 12.87
C ALA A 103 12.01 8.09 12.38
N ALA A 104 12.04 7.81 11.07
CA ALA A 104 13.09 7.00 10.43
C ALA A 104 14.44 7.73 10.25
N GLY A 105 14.56 8.96 10.76
CA GLY A 105 15.80 9.73 10.78
C GLY A 105 16.07 10.53 9.51
N PHE A 106 15.05 10.75 8.67
CA PHE A 106 15.12 11.76 7.60
C PHE A 106 14.90 13.16 8.19
N ILE A 107 15.50 14.15 7.54
CA ILE A 107 15.56 15.55 7.99
C ILE A 107 14.78 16.40 7.00
N TRP A 108 13.84 17.20 7.49
CA TRP A 108 13.07 18.10 6.64
C TRP A 108 13.96 19.18 6.00
N ASP A 109 13.92 19.29 4.66
CA ASP A 109 14.60 20.34 3.90
C ASP A 109 13.75 20.74 2.67
N GLU A 110 13.21 21.96 2.67
CA GLU A 110 12.35 22.45 1.58
C GLU A 110 13.14 23.03 0.38
N LYS A 111 14.45 23.22 0.52
CA LYS A 111 15.26 23.98 -0.45
C LYS A 111 16.09 23.07 -1.34
N THR A 112 16.72 22.09 -0.73
CA THR A 112 17.66 21.14 -1.34
C THR A 112 17.51 19.75 -0.72
N PRO A 113 16.31 19.14 -0.76
CA PRO A 113 16.15 17.77 -0.31
C PRO A 113 16.83 16.78 -1.25
N ASP A 114 17.22 15.63 -0.72
CA ASP A 114 17.69 14.49 -1.51
C ASP A 114 16.49 13.76 -2.15
N TYR A 115 15.36 13.75 -1.44
CA TYR A 115 14.10 13.12 -1.84
C TYR A 115 12.91 14.08 -1.77
N VAL A 116 12.06 14.05 -2.79
CA VAL A 116 10.73 14.63 -2.76
C VAL A 116 9.71 13.50 -2.76
N VAL A 117 8.98 13.33 -1.67
CA VAL A 117 7.97 12.28 -1.51
C VAL A 117 6.58 12.90 -1.61
N VAL A 118 5.74 12.38 -2.50
CA VAL A 118 4.38 12.90 -2.70
C VAL A 118 3.37 11.78 -2.50
N GLY A 119 2.46 11.98 -1.57
CA GLY A 119 1.30 11.14 -1.31
C GLY A 119 0.01 11.95 -1.26
N LEU A 120 -1.03 11.36 -0.66
CA LEU A 120 -2.30 12.07 -0.42
C LEU A 120 -2.11 13.15 0.65
N ASP A 121 -2.59 14.36 0.36
CA ASP A 121 -2.61 15.51 1.28
C ASP A 121 -3.96 16.24 1.17
N ASN A 122 -4.82 16.14 2.18
CA ASN A 122 -6.13 16.80 2.20
C ASN A 122 -6.02 18.33 2.40
N TYR A 123 -4.83 18.81 2.77
CA TYR A 123 -4.50 20.22 2.99
C TYR A 123 -3.44 20.68 1.98
N LEU A 124 -3.51 20.14 0.75
CA LEU A 124 -2.63 20.52 -0.33
C LEU A 124 -2.77 22.01 -0.65
N THR A 125 -1.62 22.68 -0.81
CA THR A 125 -1.58 24.07 -1.26
C THR A 125 -0.72 24.18 -2.51
N TYR A 126 -0.98 25.20 -3.33
CA TYR A 126 -0.15 25.48 -4.49
C TYR A 126 1.33 25.68 -4.11
N GLU A 127 1.60 26.33 -2.98
CA GLU A 127 2.96 26.52 -2.47
C GLU A 127 3.67 25.19 -2.16
N LYS A 128 2.96 24.19 -1.64
CA LYS A 128 3.54 22.86 -1.43
C LYS A 128 4.01 22.23 -2.75
N ILE A 129 3.20 22.36 -3.81
CA ILE A 129 3.53 21.88 -5.17
C ILE A 129 4.70 22.65 -5.76
N VAL A 130 4.77 23.98 -5.57
CA VAL A 130 5.89 24.82 -6.03
C VAL A 130 7.20 24.36 -5.41
N LYS A 131 7.23 24.13 -4.09
CA LYS A 131 8.42 23.63 -3.38
C LYS A 131 8.88 22.27 -3.91
N ALA A 132 7.96 21.31 -4.06
CA ALA A 132 8.26 20.01 -4.64
C ALA A 132 8.82 20.14 -6.06
N THR A 133 8.15 20.92 -6.91
CA THR A 133 8.54 21.14 -8.32
C THR A 133 9.96 21.70 -8.42
N LEU A 134 10.27 22.75 -7.65
CA LEU A 134 11.59 23.39 -7.66
C LEU A 134 12.68 22.47 -7.10
N ALA A 135 12.37 21.65 -6.10
CA ALA A 135 13.32 20.68 -5.56
C ALA A 135 13.62 19.55 -6.56
N ILE A 136 12.61 19.03 -7.25
CA ILE A 136 12.77 18.01 -8.30
C ILE A 136 13.59 18.56 -9.48
N GLN A 137 13.31 19.78 -9.92
CA GLN A 137 14.09 20.44 -10.99
C GLN A 137 15.57 20.65 -10.62
N LYS A 138 15.90 20.70 -9.32
CA LYS A 138 17.29 20.75 -8.81
C LYS A 138 17.93 19.37 -8.64
N GLY A 139 17.22 18.29 -8.96
CA GLY A 139 17.74 16.92 -8.95
C GLY A 139 17.32 16.07 -7.75
N ALA A 140 16.38 16.51 -6.91
CA ALA A 140 15.83 15.65 -5.88
C ALA A 140 15.13 14.42 -6.50
N THR A 141 15.28 13.25 -5.87
CA THR A 141 14.61 12.03 -6.34
C THR A 141 13.12 12.14 -6.09
N PHE A 142 12.32 12.09 -7.15
CA PHE A 142 10.86 12.19 -7.08
C PHE A 142 10.24 10.81 -6.80
N ILE A 143 9.55 10.69 -5.66
CA ILE A 143 8.89 9.46 -5.20
C ILE A 143 7.39 9.72 -5.07
N GLY A 144 6.58 8.84 -5.65
CA GLY A 144 5.12 8.80 -5.48
C GLY A 144 4.74 7.63 -4.58
N THR A 145 3.96 7.85 -3.52
CA THR A 145 3.68 6.77 -2.55
C THR A 145 2.82 5.66 -3.13
N ASN A 146 1.80 5.99 -3.93
CA ASN A 146 0.97 5.05 -4.68
C ASN A 146 0.32 5.76 -5.89
N SER A 147 -0.10 4.99 -6.89
CA SER A 147 -0.70 5.51 -8.12
C SER A 147 -2.24 5.64 -8.05
N ASP A 148 -2.84 5.49 -6.87
CA ASP A 148 -4.31 5.46 -6.72
C ASP A 148 -4.89 6.82 -7.10
N LYS A 149 -5.61 6.85 -8.23
CA LYS A 149 -6.15 8.09 -8.81
C LYS A 149 -7.25 8.68 -7.94
N ASN A 150 -8.04 7.81 -7.29
CA ASN A 150 -9.23 8.17 -6.55
C ASN A 150 -9.31 7.44 -5.21
N ILE A 151 -10.00 8.06 -4.26
CA ILE A 151 -10.33 7.45 -2.96
C ILE A 151 -11.85 7.45 -2.82
N PRO A 152 -12.48 6.27 -2.65
CA PRO A 152 -13.90 6.17 -2.34
C PRO A 152 -14.20 6.77 -0.95
N THR A 153 -15.22 7.62 -0.88
CA THR A 153 -15.75 8.17 0.37
C THR A 153 -17.28 8.29 0.31
N GLU A 154 -17.93 8.58 1.44
CA GLU A 154 -19.37 8.89 1.47
C GLU A 154 -19.76 10.08 0.57
N ARG A 155 -18.81 10.98 0.29
CA ARG A 155 -19.00 12.13 -0.59
C ARG A 155 -18.83 11.80 -2.08
N GLY A 156 -18.47 10.55 -2.39
CA GLY A 156 -18.13 10.08 -3.74
C GLY A 156 -16.64 9.79 -3.91
N LEU A 157 -16.22 9.61 -5.17
CA LEU A 157 -14.82 9.40 -5.55
C LEU A 157 -14.04 10.72 -5.49
N LEU A 158 -13.20 10.87 -4.48
CA LEU A 158 -12.33 12.03 -4.32
C LEU A 158 -10.98 11.81 -5.01
N PRO A 159 -10.17 12.86 -5.26
CA PRO A 159 -8.80 12.70 -5.73
C PRO A 159 -7.94 11.92 -4.73
N GLY A 160 -7.23 10.90 -5.22
CA GLY A 160 -6.25 10.11 -4.46
C GLY A 160 -4.82 10.64 -4.57
N ALA A 161 -3.87 9.90 -4.01
CA ALA A 161 -2.45 10.28 -4.06
C ALA A 161 -1.94 10.41 -5.51
N GLY A 162 -2.35 9.49 -6.40
CA GLY A 162 -1.99 9.52 -7.83
C GLY A 162 -2.44 10.80 -8.54
N SER A 163 -3.54 11.44 -8.09
CA SER A 163 -3.96 12.73 -8.61
C SER A 163 -3.05 13.88 -8.16
N VAL A 164 -2.60 13.86 -6.90
CA VAL A 164 -1.64 14.85 -6.37
C VAL A 164 -0.28 14.68 -7.04
N ILE A 165 0.18 13.44 -7.18
CA ILE A 165 1.45 13.08 -7.81
C ILE A 165 1.44 13.51 -9.29
N SER A 166 0.36 13.26 -10.02
CA SER A 166 0.18 13.70 -11.41
C SER A 166 0.34 15.22 -11.59
N PHE A 167 -0.04 16.03 -10.59
CA PHE A 167 0.17 17.49 -10.65
C PHE A 167 1.66 17.81 -10.64
N VAL A 168 2.42 17.22 -9.70
CA VAL A 168 3.88 17.41 -9.62
C VAL A 168 4.59 16.84 -10.85
N GLU A 169 4.20 15.65 -11.33
CA GLU A 169 4.73 15.03 -12.55
C GLU A 169 4.51 15.94 -13.77
N THR A 170 3.31 16.50 -13.93
CA THR A 170 3.00 17.41 -15.04
C THR A 170 3.84 18.69 -14.97
N ALA A 171 3.99 19.28 -13.77
CA ALA A 171 4.74 20.51 -13.57
C ALA A 171 6.26 20.33 -13.76
N THR A 172 6.77 19.13 -13.47
CA THR A 172 8.20 18.80 -13.56
C THR A 172 8.60 18.08 -14.85
N GLN A 173 7.62 17.53 -15.59
CA GLN A 173 7.83 16.60 -16.70
C GLN A 173 8.71 15.40 -16.32
N THR A 174 8.72 15.04 -15.04
CA THR A 174 9.54 13.98 -14.47
C THR A 174 8.62 12.94 -13.87
N SER A 175 8.69 11.70 -14.34
CA SER A 175 7.91 10.61 -13.77
C SER A 175 8.45 10.21 -12.39
N PRO A 176 7.56 9.99 -11.41
CA PRO A 176 7.96 9.54 -10.08
C PRO A 176 8.38 8.07 -10.09
N ILE A 177 9.14 7.70 -9.06
CA ILE A 177 9.27 6.30 -8.66
C ILE A 177 8.05 5.98 -7.78
N TYR A 178 7.12 5.18 -8.31
CA TYR A 178 5.97 4.71 -7.53
C TYR A 178 6.37 3.57 -6.59
N ILE A 179 5.86 3.59 -5.35
CA ILE A 179 6.25 2.63 -4.31
C ILE A 179 5.18 1.57 -4.04
N GLY A 180 3.94 2.00 -3.84
CA GLY A 180 2.80 1.15 -3.47
C GLY A 180 2.37 0.18 -4.57
N LYS A 181 1.44 -0.71 -4.25
CA LYS A 181 0.88 -1.70 -5.17
C LYS A 181 0.32 -0.98 -6.42
N PRO A 182 0.53 -1.52 -7.63
CA PRO A 182 1.08 -2.84 -7.95
C PRO A 182 2.62 -2.94 -8.03
N GLU A 183 3.35 -1.89 -7.64
CA GLU A 183 4.79 -1.80 -7.91
C GLU A 183 5.63 -2.85 -7.18
N ALA A 184 6.73 -3.23 -7.82
CA ALA A 184 7.64 -4.24 -7.30
C ALA A 184 8.31 -3.86 -5.97
N ILE A 185 8.45 -2.57 -5.68
CA ILE A 185 9.18 -2.08 -4.51
C ILE A 185 8.49 -2.53 -3.22
N ILE A 186 7.18 -2.26 -3.06
CA ILE A 186 6.44 -2.68 -1.86
C ILE A 186 6.38 -4.21 -1.76
N MET A 187 6.15 -4.91 -2.88
CA MET A 187 6.01 -6.36 -2.90
C MET A 187 7.31 -7.08 -2.52
N ASN A 188 8.44 -6.66 -3.10
CA ASN A 188 9.74 -7.25 -2.77
C ASN A 188 10.11 -7.04 -1.31
N LYS A 189 9.86 -5.83 -0.77
CA LYS A 189 10.12 -5.54 0.64
C LYS A 189 9.18 -6.28 1.59
N ALA A 190 7.93 -6.47 1.22
CA ALA A 190 6.98 -7.25 2.02
C ALA A 190 7.41 -8.73 2.10
N VAL A 191 7.81 -9.32 0.97
CA VAL A 191 8.34 -10.70 0.94
C VAL A 191 9.66 -10.81 1.73
N GLU A 192 10.56 -9.82 1.61
CA GLU A 192 11.80 -9.75 2.40
C GLU A 192 11.51 -9.74 3.90
N LYS A 193 10.53 -8.95 4.35
CA LYS A 193 10.09 -8.90 5.76
C LYS A 193 9.50 -10.22 6.26
N LEU A 194 8.79 -10.97 5.41
CA LEU A 194 8.33 -12.32 5.75
C LEU A 194 9.48 -13.33 5.87
N GLY A 195 10.66 -13.05 5.30
CA GLY A 195 11.79 -13.97 5.28
C GLY A 195 11.53 -15.21 4.42
N LEU A 196 10.67 -15.10 3.40
CA LEU A 196 10.26 -16.20 2.52
C LEU A 196 10.69 -15.95 1.07
N LYS A 197 10.56 -16.97 0.22
CA LYS A 197 10.67 -16.80 -1.23
C LYS A 197 9.32 -16.46 -1.85
N LYS A 198 9.33 -15.80 -3.01
CA LYS A 198 8.11 -15.39 -3.73
C LYS A 198 7.20 -16.57 -4.04
N GLU A 199 7.77 -17.72 -4.41
CA GLU A 199 7.01 -18.93 -4.76
C GLU A 199 6.35 -19.59 -3.54
N GLU A 200 6.70 -19.16 -2.32
CA GLU A 200 6.13 -19.65 -1.06
C GLU A 200 5.04 -18.73 -0.52
N VAL A 201 4.79 -17.59 -1.17
CA VAL A 201 3.90 -16.52 -0.71
C VAL A 201 2.73 -16.37 -1.68
N ILE A 202 1.57 -15.97 -1.15
CA ILE A 202 0.39 -15.62 -1.93
C ILE A 202 -0.08 -14.20 -1.59
N MET A 203 -0.47 -13.43 -2.61
CA MET A 203 -1.09 -12.11 -2.48
C MET A 203 -2.62 -12.26 -2.48
N VAL A 204 -3.25 -11.84 -1.40
CA VAL A 204 -4.71 -11.89 -1.17
C VAL A 204 -5.27 -10.48 -1.26
N GLY A 205 -6.27 -10.26 -2.10
CA GLY A 205 -6.90 -8.96 -2.23
C GLY A 205 -8.20 -9.00 -3.04
N ASP A 206 -8.90 -7.87 -3.07
CA ASP A 206 -10.18 -7.71 -3.78
C ASP A 206 -10.06 -6.79 -5.01
N ASN A 207 -8.94 -6.11 -5.19
CA ASN A 207 -8.74 -5.19 -6.29
C ASN A 207 -7.77 -5.75 -7.33
N TYR A 208 -8.28 -6.04 -8.53
CA TYR A 208 -7.47 -6.58 -9.62
C TYR A 208 -6.31 -5.67 -10.03
N GLU A 209 -6.57 -4.36 -10.18
CA GLU A 209 -5.60 -3.39 -10.71
C GLU A 209 -4.42 -3.14 -9.75
N THR A 210 -4.63 -3.35 -8.44
CA THR A 210 -3.59 -3.19 -7.43
C THR A 210 -3.09 -4.52 -6.90
N ASP A 211 -3.94 -5.34 -6.30
CA ASP A 211 -3.52 -6.53 -5.54
C ASP A 211 -3.14 -7.69 -6.45
N ILE A 212 -4.01 -7.98 -7.43
CA ILE A 212 -3.78 -9.09 -8.34
C ILE A 212 -2.66 -8.74 -9.32
N GLN A 213 -2.68 -7.52 -9.87
CA GLN A 213 -1.55 -7.03 -10.65
C GLN A 213 -0.24 -6.99 -9.84
N ALA A 214 -0.28 -6.63 -8.55
CA ALA A 214 0.91 -6.71 -7.69
C ALA A 214 1.48 -8.13 -7.65
N GLY A 215 0.64 -9.15 -7.46
CA GLY A 215 1.12 -10.53 -7.45
C GLY A 215 1.63 -10.98 -8.83
N LEU A 216 0.82 -10.80 -9.87
CA LEU A 216 1.13 -11.24 -11.24
C LEU A 216 2.42 -10.61 -11.78
N GLN A 217 2.58 -9.29 -11.65
CA GLN A 217 3.76 -8.57 -12.14
C GLN A 217 5.02 -8.91 -11.35
N ASN A 218 4.87 -9.39 -10.11
CA ASN A 218 5.98 -9.73 -9.23
C ASN A 218 6.24 -11.24 -9.09
N HIS A 219 5.57 -12.07 -9.87
CA HIS A 219 5.67 -13.53 -9.84
C HIS A 219 5.32 -14.14 -8.47
N ILE A 220 4.25 -13.62 -7.85
CA ILE A 220 3.64 -14.14 -6.62
C ILE A 220 2.25 -14.62 -6.98
N ASP A 221 1.85 -15.80 -6.51
CA ASP A 221 0.50 -16.31 -6.75
C ASP A 221 -0.55 -15.39 -6.12
N THR A 222 -1.75 -15.38 -6.69
CA THR A 222 -2.79 -14.42 -6.32
C THR A 222 -4.10 -15.10 -5.94
N LEU A 223 -4.74 -14.59 -4.90
CA LEU A 223 -6.09 -14.94 -4.49
C LEU A 223 -6.96 -13.70 -4.56
N LEU A 224 -7.86 -13.67 -5.54
CA LEU A 224 -8.89 -12.64 -5.65
C LEU A 224 -10.10 -13.04 -4.82
N VAL A 225 -10.51 -12.19 -3.88
CA VAL A 225 -11.80 -12.34 -3.17
C VAL A 225 -12.80 -11.33 -3.69
N LEU A 226 -14.01 -11.79 -4.03
CA LEU A 226 -15.07 -10.98 -4.63
C LEU A 226 -15.89 -10.19 -3.57
N SER A 227 -15.22 -9.74 -2.52
CA SER A 227 -15.79 -8.98 -1.40
C SER A 227 -15.58 -7.47 -1.52
N GLY A 228 -14.97 -6.97 -2.58
CA GLY A 228 -14.59 -5.56 -2.66
C GLY A 228 -14.70 -4.96 -4.06
N PHE A 229 -13.59 -4.39 -4.55
CA PHE A 229 -13.55 -3.53 -5.72
C PHE A 229 -13.83 -4.25 -7.04
N THR A 230 -13.18 -5.39 -7.28
CA THR A 230 -13.40 -6.19 -8.49
C THR A 230 -14.69 -6.99 -8.36
N LYS A 231 -15.61 -6.78 -9.32
CA LYS A 231 -16.90 -7.47 -9.33
C LYS A 231 -16.79 -8.81 -10.04
N GLU A 232 -17.66 -9.74 -9.66
CA GLU A 232 -17.76 -11.08 -10.26
C GLU A 232 -17.93 -11.04 -11.79
N GLU A 233 -18.77 -10.11 -12.28
CA GLU A 233 -19.04 -9.93 -13.71
C GLU A 233 -17.80 -9.51 -14.52
N ASP A 234 -16.80 -8.90 -13.87
CA ASP A 234 -15.57 -8.45 -14.51
C ASP A 234 -14.52 -9.57 -14.62
N VAL A 235 -14.65 -10.65 -13.82
CA VAL A 235 -13.63 -11.72 -13.70
C VAL A 235 -13.37 -12.40 -15.05
N SER A 236 -14.40 -12.63 -15.86
CA SER A 236 -14.25 -13.28 -17.16
C SER A 236 -13.52 -12.41 -18.20
N ASN A 237 -13.41 -11.11 -17.96
CA ASN A 237 -12.81 -10.13 -18.86
C ASN A 237 -11.39 -9.73 -18.45
N LEU A 238 -10.89 -10.28 -17.35
CA LEU A 238 -9.55 -9.97 -16.86
C LEU A 238 -8.48 -10.43 -17.86
N LEU A 239 -7.53 -9.55 -18.14
CA LEU A 239 -6.48 -9.78 -19.13
C LEU A 239 -5.59 -10.98 -18.78
N THR A 240 -5.33 -11.16 -17.49
CA THR A 240 -4.59 -12.30 -16.94
C THR A 240 -5.33 -12.76 -15.69
N PRO A 241 -5.79 -14.02 -15.63
CA PRO A 241 -6.57 -14.48 -14.51
C PRO A 241 -5.71 -14.56 -13.23
N PRO A 242 -6.28 -14.28 -12.04
CA PRO A 242 -5.63 -14.59 -10.77
C PRO A 242 -5.43 -16.10 -10.62
N THR A 243 -4.52 -16.52 -9.73
CA THR A 243 -4.27 -17.95 -9.46
C THR A 243 -5.52 -18.61 -8.86
N TYR A 244 -6.24 -17.89 -7.99
CA TYR A 244 -7.49 -18.31 -7.36
C TYR A 244 -8.51 -17.18 -7.33
N VAL A 245 -9.79 -17.54 -7.41
CA VAL A 245 -10.93 -16.63 -7.21
C VAL A 245 -11.86 -17.26 -6.19
N LEU A 246 -12.27 -16.50 -5.17
CA LEU A 246 -13.22 -16.93 -4.14
C LEU A 246 -14.34 -15.88 -3.96
N HIS A 247 -15.53 -16.33 -3.58
CA HIS A 247 -16.59 -15.40 -3.13
C HIS A 247 -16.39 -15.00 -1.67
N SER A 248 -15.90 -15.92 -0.84
CA SER A 248 -15.59 -15.70 0.56
C SER A 248 -14.23 -16.29 0.95
N LEU A 249 -13.51 -15.60 1.83
CA LEU A 249 -12.27 -16.13 2.43
C LEU A 249 -12.52 -17.41 3.26
N ASP A 250 -13.75 -17.67 3.69
CA ASP A 250 -14.13 -18.93 4.37
C ASP A 250 -14.01 -20.17 3.46
N GLU A 251 -13.93 -19.98 2.13
CA GLU A 251 -13.73 -21.05 1.17
C GLU A 251 -12.26 -21.49 1.07
N TRP A 252 -11.33 -20.65 1.53
CA TRP A 252 -9.91 -20.93 1.44
C TRP A 252 -9.51 -22.15 2.29
N ARG A 253 -8.58 -22.95 1.76
CA ARG A 253 -8.03 -24.13 2.43
C ARG A 253 -6.50 -24.02 2.42
N PHE A 254 -5.93 -23.93 3.62
CA PHE A 254 -4.50 -23.73 3.90
C PHE A 254 -3.66 -25.01 3.69
#